data_AF-A0AAU6VSD7-F1
#
_entry.id   AF-A0AAU6VSD7-F1
#
_cell.length_a   1.000
_cell.length_b   1.000
_cell.length_c   1.000
_cell.angle_alpha   90.00
_cell.angle_beta   90.00
_cell.angle_gamma   90.00
#
_symmetry.space_group_name_H-M   'P 1'
#
loop_
_entity.id
_entity.type
_entity.pdbx_description
1 polymer ?
#
loop_
_entity_poly.entity_id
_entity_poly.type
_entity_poly.pdbx_seq_one_letter_code
_entity_poly.pdbx_strand_id
1 'polypeptide(L)'
;MANPLWLGLALLSLAFMSLFALYQWQTCRGDRVLPALWHWSLLPLLIIGLSLGTYSYTGRYQDWQSAEADDSIDYLLPAEIVRLRRASAEAPQDSALMQQLAQAYVRGGMYLDAVATLKQQLQLQGKSAALLGQLAEAAYYRDQRQWLPESQDWVEQALALDSADPGTRLLLANDAFLNQRYAEAIGHWQLLLDSNNTQLDREALQYAIANARSRLE
;
A
#
# COMPACT_ATOMS: atom_id res chain seq x y z
N MET A 1 13.45 -13.01 29.59
CA MET A 1 14.76 -12.74 28.96
C MET A 1 14.89 -11.23 28.84
N ALA A 2 15.70 -10.57 29.68
CA ALA A 2 15.82 -9.11 29.68
C ALA A 2 16.68 -8.67 28.49
N ASN A 3 16.16 -7.77 27.66
CA ASN A 3 16.81 -7.30 26.44
C ASN A 3 18.09 -6.51 26.81
N PRO A 4 19.28 -6.89 26.34
CA PRO A 4 20.56 -6.30 26.75
C PRO A 4 20.67 -4.79 26.47
N LEU A 5 19.82 -4.26 25.60
CA LEU A 5 19.71 -2.82 25.28
C LEU A 5 19.22 -1.97 26.48
N TRP A 6 18.34 -2.49 27.33
CA TRP A 6 17.84 -1.76 28.49
C TRP A 6 18.88 -1.63 29.60
N LEU A 7 19.75 -2.63 29.75
CA LEU A 7 20.88 -2.58 30.69
C LEU A 7 21.92 -1.54 30.25
N GLY A 8 22.17 -1.41 28.94
CA GLY A 8 23.05 -0.38 28.40
C GLY A 8 22.54 1.05 28.65
N LEU A 9 21.24 1.28 28.44
CA LEU A 9 20.62 2.58 28.70
C LEU A 9 20.58 2.94 30.19
N ALA A 10 20.34 1.95 31.06
CA ALA A 10 20.34 2.15 32.51
C ALA A 10 21.74 2.46 33.07
N LEU A 11 22.80 1.85 32.52
CA LEU A 11 24.17 2.16 32.91
C LEU A 11 24.60 3.56 32.46
N LEU A 12 24.14 4.00 31.28
CA LEU A 12 24.41 5.35 30.78
C LEU A 12 23.68 6.44 31.59
N SER A 13 22.45 6.20 32.03
CA SER A 13 21.71 7.15 32.87
C SER A 13 22.31 7.27 34.27
N LEU A 14 22.76 6.16 34.86
CA LEU A 14 23.47 6.15 36.14
C LEU A 14 24.83 6.86 36.04
N ALA A 15 25.57 6.64 34.95
CA ALA A 15 26.81 7.37 34.69
C ALA A 15 26.56 8.89 34.58
N PHE A 16 25.50 9.30 33.87
CA PHE A 16 25.11 10.70 33.74
C PHE A 16 24.71 11.34 35.09
N MET A 17 23.89 10.65 35.90
CA MET A 17 23.52 11.14 37.24
C MET A 17 24.71 11.24 38.18
N SER A 18 25.66 10.30 38.13
CA SER A 18 26.86 10.31 38.96
C SER A 18 27.79 11.48 38.60
N LEU A 19 27.97 11.76 37.31
CA LEU A 19 28.75 12.89 36.81
C LEU A 19 28.07 14.23 37.13
N PHE A 20 26.74 14.29 37.05
CA PHE A 20 25.97 15.47 37.42
C PHE A 20 26.03 15.77 38.93
N ALA A 21 25.96 14.73 39.78
CA ALA A 21 26.12 14.87 41.22
C ALA A 21 27.55 15.30 41.61
N LEU A 22 28.58 14.75 40.97
CA LEU A 22 29.97 15.16 41.16
C LEU A 22 30.20 16.62 40.73
N TYR A 23 29.57 17.03 39.63
CA TYR A 23 29.60 18.40 39.12
C TYR A 23 28.94 19.39 40.10
N GLN A 24 27.76 19.06 40.64
CA GLN A 24 27.12 19.90 41.67
C GLN A 24 27.90 19.96 42.99
N TRP A 25 28.52 18.85 43.38
CA TRP A 25 29.37 18.81 44.57
C TRP A 25 30.63 19.68 44.42
N GLN A 26 31.22 19.73 43.22
CA GLN A 26 32.38 20.57 42.91
C GLN A 26 32.05 22.07 42.88
N THR A 27 30.88 22.47 42.38
CA THR A 27 30.49 23.89 42.29
C THR A 27 30.15 24.51 43.66
N CYS A 28 29.68 23.71 44.62
CA CYS A 28 29.42 24.18 45.98
C CYS A 28 30.70 24.46 46.81
N ARG A 29 31.88 23.95 46.42
CA ARG A 29 33.10 24.01 47.23
C ARG A 29 34.04 25.20 46.98
N GLY A 30 33.60 26.18 46.20
CA GLY A 30 34.10 27.55 46.31
C GLY A 30 35.58 27.79 45.98
N ASP A 31 36.19 27.08 45.04
CA ASP A 31 37.51 27.48 44.51
C ASP A 31 37.68 27.16 43.01
N ARG A 32 37.82 28.24 42.24
CA ARG A 32 38.35 28.37 40.86
C ARG A 32 37.62 27.63 39.74
N VAL A 33 36.92 28.44 38.92
CA VAL A 33 36.40 28.13 37.58
C VAL A 33 37.49 27.60 36.64
N LEU A 34 37.42 26.33 36.29
CA LEU A 34 38.03 25.80 35.06
C LEU A 34 36.98 25.87 33.94
N PRO A 35 37.32 26.33 32.73
CA PRO A 35 36.35 26.43 31.63
C PRO A 35 36.10 25.03 31.03
N ALA A 36 35.27 24.23 31.71
CA ALA A 36 34.90 22.88 31.28
C ALA A 36 33.61 22.89 30.42
N LEU A 37 33.46 23.86 29.52
CA LEU A 37 32.35 23.94 28.57
C LEU A 37 32.44 22.91 27.43
N TRP A 38 33.60 22.25 27.25
CA TRP A 38 33.85 21.32 26.15
C TRP A 38 32.97 20.06 26.17
N HIS A 39 32.63 19.55 27.36
CA HIS A 39 31.87 18.29 27.48
C HIS A 39 30.42 18.41 27.03
N TRP A 40 29.83 19.61 27.12
CA TRP A 40 28.46 19.88 26.70
C TRP A 40 28.34 19.98 25.18
N SER A 41 29.45 20.20 24.47
CA SER A 41 29.52 20.21 23.01
C SER A 41 29.60 18.81 22.38
N LEU A 42 30.00 17.79 23.15
CA LEU A 42 30.14 16.41 22.65
C LEU A 42 28.81 15.66 22.58
N LEU A 43 27.84 16.04 23.43
CA LEU A 43 26.51 15.45 23.50
C LEU A 43 25.70 15.58 22.19
N PRO A 44 25.58 16.77 21.55
CA PRO A 44 24.91 16.88 20.26
C PRO A 44 25.65 16.12 19.16
N LEU A 45 26.98 16.04 19.22
CA LEU A 45 27.80 15.31 18.24
C LEU A 45 27.55 13.79 18.32
N LEU A 46 27.38 13.26 19.53
CA LEU A 46 26.99 11.87 19.76
C LEU A 46 25.59 11.57 19.21
N ILE A 47 24.63 12.47 19.44
CA ILE A 47 23.25 12.31 18.94
C ILE A 47 23.23 12.34 17.41
N ILE A 48 23.95 13.28 16.79
CA ILE A 48 24.08 13.36 15.32
C ILE A 48 24.75 12.09 14.78
N GLY A 49 25.82 11.61 15.42
CA GLY A 49 26.51 10.38 15.02
C GLY A 49 25.62 9.13 15.13
N LEU A 50 24.85 9.00 16.22
CA LEU A 50 23.90 7.91 16.40
C LEU A 50 22.77 7.97 15.35
N SER A 51 22.21 9.15 15.09
CA SER A 51 21.19 9.34 14.07
C SER A 51 21.71 9.04 12.66
N LEU A 52 22.93 9.46 12.35
CA LEU A 52 23.57 9.14 11.06
C LEU A 52 23.88 7.64 10.95
N GLY A 53 24.26 6.98 12.05
CA GLY A 53 24.52 5.54 12.08
C GLY A 53 23.25 4.70 11.93
N THR A 54 22.16 5.07 12.60
CA THR A 54 20.86 4.40 12.41
C THR A 54 20.34 4.66 11.01
N TYR A 55 20.39 5.90 10.53
CA TYR A 55 19.98 6.26 9.18
C TYR A 55 20.84 5.60 8.10
N SER A 56 22.14 5.37 8.30
CA SER A 56 22.96 4.65 7.30
C SER A 56 22.68 3.15 7.29
N TYR A 57 22.30 2.56 8.43
CA TYR A 57 21.96 1.14 8.54
C TYR A 57 20.56 0.83 8.03
N THR A 58 19.57 1.67 8.32
CA THR A 58 18.17 1.45 7.92
C THR A 58 17.74 2.28 6.70
N GLY A 59 18.50 3.30 6.36
CA GLY A 59 18.13 4.26 5.32
C GLY A 59 18.38 3.69 3.94
N ARG A 60 17.29 3.58 3.19
CA ARG A 60 17.30 3.15 1.79
C ARG A 60 17.60 4.35 0.89
N TYR A 61 18.76 5.00 1.07
CA TYR A 61 19.14 6.20 0.30
C TYR A 61 19.25 5.93 -1.21
N GLN A 62 19.68 4.72 -1.58
CA GLN A 62 19.75 4.29 -2.98
C GLN A 62 18.37 4.23 -3.64
N ASP A 63 17.29 3.99 -2.89
CA ASP A 63 15.93 3.99 -3.43
C ASP A 63 15.54 5.36 -3.98
N TRP A 64 16.10 6.46 -3.48
CA TRP A 64 15.80 7.80 -3.98
C TRP A 64 16.35 8.03 -5.39
N GLN A 65 17.42 7.33 -5.78
CA GLN A 65 17.99 7.41 -7.13
C GLN A 65 17.19 6.58 -8.14
N SER A 66 16.50 5.54 -7.67
CA SER A 66 15.57 4.72 -8.46
C SER A 66 14.10 5.11 -8.28
N ALA A 67 13.80 6.07 -7.41
CA ALA A 67 12.47 6.58 -7.24
C ALA A 67 12.14 7.46 -8.45
N GLU A 68 11.53 6.86 -9.47
CA GLU A 68 10.65 7.64 -10.34
C GLU A 68 9.67 8.38 -9.43
N ALA A 69 9.57 9.71 -9.58
CA ALA A 69 8.46 10.43 -8.98
C ALA A 69 7.19 9.78 -9.52
N ASP A 70 6.46 9.09 -8.64
CA ASP A 70 5.11 8.61 -8.93
C ASP A 70 4.24 9.86 -9.09
N ASP A 71 4.26 10.45 -10.28
CA ASP A 71 3.48 11.62 -10.70
C ASP A 71 1.98 11.28 -10.83
N SER A 72 1.49 10.28 -10.09
CA SER A 72 0.09 9.84 -10.08
C SER A 72 -0.80 10.60 -9.11
N ILE A 73 -0.38 11.78 -8.61
CA ILE A 73 -1.37 12.80 -8.28
C ILE A 73 -1.82 13.41 -9.60
N ASP A 74 -2.75 12.72 -10.25
CA ASP A 74 -3.25 13.02 -11.58
C ASP A 74 -4.13 14.28 -11.53
N TYR A 75 -3.52 15.45 -11.38
CA TYR A 75 -4.19 16.76 -11.43
C TYR A 75 -4.99 16.95 -12.72
N LEU A 76 -4.68 16.16 -13.76
CA LEU A 76 -5.34 16.18 -15.05
C LEU A 76 -6.48 15.16 -15.16
N LEU A 77 -6.68 14.27 -14.19
CA LEU A 77 -7.74 13.26 -14.22
C LEU A 77 -9.14 13.85 -14.45
N PRO A 78 -9.55 14.98 -13.82
CA PRO A 78 -10.83 15.59 -14.16
C PRO A 78 -10.93 16.04 -15.62
N ALA A 79 -9.85 16.58 -16.18
CA ALA A 79 -9.79 16.99 -17.59
C ALA A 79 -9.80 15.77 -18.53
N GLU A 80 -9.11 14.69 -18.15
CA GLU A 80 -9.12 13.42 -18.86
C GLU A 80 -10.53 12.82 -18.90
N ILE A 81 -11.24 12.77 -17.77
CA ILE A 81 -12.62 12.28 -17.69
C ILE A 81 -13.53 13.11 -18.61
N VAL A 82 -13.41 14.44 -18.61
CA VAL A 82 -14.19 15.31 -19.51
C VAL A 82 -13.89 15.01 -20.98
N ARG A 83 -12.62 14.82 -21.33
CA ARG A 83 -12.20 14.46 -22.69
C ARG A 83 -12.75 13.10 -23.11
N LEU A 84 -12.59 12.09 -22.28
CA LEU A 84 -13.07 10.72 -22.53
C LEU A 84 -14.60 10.67 -22.62
N ARG A 85 -15.31 11.41 -21.77
CA ARG A 85 -16.77 11.53 -21.85
C ARG A 85 -17.23 12.13 -23.18
N ARG A 86 -16.56 13.19 -23.65
CA ARG A 86 -16.86 13.79 -24.95
C ARG A 86 -16.59 12.81 -26.09
N ALA A 87 -15.42 12.18 -26.09
CA ALA A 87 -15.05 11.20 -27.12
C ALA A 87 -16.01 9.99 -27.14
N SER A 88 -16.39 9.47 -25.97
CA SER A 88 -17.36 8.37 -25.87
C SER A 88 -18.77 8.78 -26.30
N ALA A 89 -19.15 10.05 -26.16
CA ALA A 89 -20.42 10.57 -26.66
C ALA A 89 -20.42 10.74 -28.20
N GLU A 90 -19.28 11.12 -28.77
CA GLU A 90 -19.09 11.22 -30.23
C GLU A 90 -19.02 9.84 -30.90
N ALA A 91 -18.47 8.83 -30.19
CA ALA A 91 -18.34 7.46 -30.67
C ALA A 91 -18.96 6.45 -29.66
N PRO A 92 -20.30 6.37 -29.55
CA PRO A 92 -20.99 5.57 -28.52
C PRO A 92 -20.87 4.05 -28.71
N GLN A 93 -20.36 3.59 -29.85
CA GLN A 93 -20.07 2.17 -30.12
C GLN A 93 -18.59 1.82 -29.93
N ASP A 94 -17.73 2.82 -29.65
CA ASP A 94 -16.31 2.57 -29.42
C ASP A 94 -16.10 2.07 -27.99
N SER A 95 -16.01 0.75 -27.92
CA SER A 95 -15.90 0.04 -26.68
C SER A 95 -14.55 0.23 -25.96
N ALA A 96 -13.49 0.59 -26.69
CA ALA A 96 -12.19 0.90 -26.12
C ALA A 96 -12.22 2.27 -25.43
N LEU A 97 -12.92 3.25 -26.01
CA LEU A 97 -13.15 4.54 -25.34
C LEU A 97 -13.99 4.38 -24.07
N MET A 98 -15.00 3.52 -24.09
CA MET A 98 -15.80 3.22 -22.90
C MET A 98 -14.98 2.55 -21.81
N GLN A 99 -14.10 1.63 -22.18
CA GLN A 99 -13.16 0.97 -21.28
C GLN A 99 -12.21 1.97 -20.61
N GLN A 100 -11.65 2.93 -21.37
CA GLN A 100 -10.81 3.99 -20.83
C GLN A 100 -11.59 4.92 -19.91
N LEU A 101 -12.81 5.32 -20.31
CA LEU A 101 -13.68 6.16 -19.50
C LEU A 101 -14.06 5.49 -18.17
N ALA A 102 -14.41 4.21 -18.19
CA ALA A 102 -14.71 3.44 -16.98
C ALA A 102 -13.50 3.38 -16.03
N GLN A 103 -12.30 3.13 -16.55
CA GLN A 103 -11.07 3.14 -15.73
C GLN A 103 -10.77 4.51 -15.15
N ALA A 104 -10.95 5.58 -15.93
CA ALA A 104 -10.81 6.95 -15.43
C ALA A 104 -11.83 7.26 -14.32
N TYR A 105 -13.07 6.77 -14.45
CA TYR A 105 -14.07 6.88 -13.38
C TYR A 105 -13.67 6.12 -12.12
N VAL A 106 -13.15 4.88 -12.24
CA VAL A 106 -12.64 4.11 -11.08
C VAL A 106 -11.50 4.86 -10.40
N ARG A 107 -10.51 5.36 -11.15
CA ARG A 107 -9.41 6.18 -10.61
C ARG A 107 -9.90 7.45 -9.91
N GLY A 108 -10.96 8.05 -10.44
CA GLY A 108 -11.59 9.25 -9.87
C GLY A 108 -12.53 8.97 -8.69
N GLY A 109 -12.71 7.71 -8.28
CA GLY A 109 -13.68 7.31 -7.26
C GLY A 109 -15.15 7.46 -7.71
N MET A 110 -15.40 7.69 -8.99
CA MET A 110 -16.72 7.85 -9.60
C MET A 110 -17.34 6.48 -9.92
N TYR A 111 -17.46 5.62 -8.92
CA TYR A 111 -17.85 4.21 -9.12
C TYR A 111 -19.25 4.03 -9.71
N LEU A 112 -20.19 4.93 -9.41
CA LEU A 112 -21.52 4.93 -10.02
C LEU A 112 -21.44 5.10 -11.55
N ASP A 113 -20.66 6.07 -12.01
CA ASP A 113 -20.45 6.33 -13.42
C ASP A 113 -19.67 5.18 -14.09
N ALA A 114 -18.70 4.60 -13.38
CA ALA A 114 -17.95 3.43 -13.85
C ALA A 114 -18.89 2.24 -14.13
N VAL A 115 -19.75 1.88 -13.17
CA VAL A 115 -20.72 0.77 -13.32
C VAL A 115 -21.67 1.05 -14.49
N ALA A 116 -22.19 2.28 -14.61
CA ALA A 116 -23.08 2.65 -15.72
C ALA A 116 -22.38 2.49 -17.08
N THR A 117 -21.14 2.97 -17.19
CA THR A 117 -20.34 2.89 -18.42
C THR A 117 -20.05 1.44 -18.80
N LEU A 118 -19.60 0.62 -17.84
CA LEU A 118 -19.31 -0.80 -18.05
C LEU A 118 -20.57 -1.61 -18.40
N LYS A 119 -21.74 -1.26 -17.85
CA LYS A 119 -23.02 -1.89 -18.25
C LYS A 119 -23.39 -1.58 -19.69
N GLN A 120 -23.18 -0.34 -20.15
CA GLN A 120 -23.39 0.00 -21.56
C GLN A 120 -22.40 -0.77 -22.46
N GLN A 121 -21.14 -0.89 -22.04
CA GLN A 121 -20.15 -1.69 -22.75
C GLN A 121 -20.54 -3.17 -22.83
N LEU A 122 -21.10 -3.72 -21.74
CA LEU A 122 -21.61 -5.10 -21.67
C LEU A 122 -22.75 -5.33 -22.67
N GLN A 123 -23.64 -4.36 -22.86
CA GLN A 123 -24.72 -4.44 -23.85
C GLN A 123 -24.20 -4.45 -25.30
N LEU A 124 -23.06 -3.79 -25.55
CA LEU A 124 -22.48 -3.69 -26.90
C LEU A 124 -21.60 -4.90 -27.26
N GLN A 125 -20.75 -5.34 -26.34
CA GLN A 125 -19.76 -6.40 -26.59
C GLN A 125 -20.21 -7.79 -26.12
N GLY A 126 -21.23 -7.85 -25.25
CA GLY A 126 -21.58 -9.07 -24.55
C GLY A 126 -20.67 -9.36 -23.36
N LYS A 127 -20.88 -10.52 -22.74
CA LYS A 127 -20.20 -10.94 -21.50
C LYS A 127 -18.77 -11.42 -21.79
N SER A 128 -17.82 -10.93 -21.00
CA SER A 128 -16.47 -11.49 -20.88
C SER A 128 -16.08 -11.55 -19.40
N ALA A 129 -15.18 -12.47 -19.04
CA ALA A 129 -14.74 -12.61 -17.64
C ALA A 129 -14.17 -11.29 -17.10
N ALA A 130 -13.26 -10.66 -17.86
CA ALA A 130 -12.64 -9.40 -17.49
C ALA A 130 -13.65 -8.24 -17.31
N LEU A 131 -14.66 -8.13 -18.20
CA LEU A 131 -15.67 -7.07 -18.10
C LEU A 131 -16.59 -7.28 -16.88
N LEU A 132 -16.98 -8.52 -16.62
CA LEU A 132 -17.77 -8.88 -15.43
C LEU A 132 -16.97 -8.66 -14.14
N GLY A 133 -15.68 -9.00 -14.13
CA GLY A 133 -14.77 -8.72 -13.01
C GLY A 133 -14.66 -7.23 -12.71
N GLN A 134 -14.53 -6.39 -13.74
CA GLN A 134 -14.51 -4.93 -13.57
C GLN A 134 -15.85 -4.36 -13.08
N LEU A 135 -16.98 -4.91 -13.55
CA LEU A 135 -18.31 -4.56 -13.05
C LEU A 135 -18.43 -4.90 -11.55
N ALA A 136 -18.00 -6.09 -11.16
CA ALA A 136 -17.96 -6.53 -9.77
C ALA A 136 -17.08 -5.62 -8.92
N GLU A 137 -15.88 -5.28 -9.40
CA GLU A 137 -14.96 -4.38 -8.71
C GLU A 137 -15.56 -2.98 -8.51
N ALA A 138 -16.05 -2.36 -9.58
CA ALA A 138 -16.64 -1.03 -9.51
C ALA A 138 -17.86 -1.00 -8.58
N ALA A 139 -18.73 -2.02 -8.63
CA ALA A 139 -19.87 -2.10 -7.70
C ALA A 139 -19.45 -2.38 -6.26
N TYR A 140 -18.46 -3.22 -6.03
CA TYR A 140 -17.92 -3.48 -4.70
C TYR A 140 -17.41 -2.19 -4.04
N TYR A 141 -16.68 -1.35 -4.77
CA TYR A 141 -16.22 -0.06 -4.24
C TYR A 141 -17.34 1.00 -4.13
N ARG A 142 -18.28 1.03 -5.08
CA ARG A 142 -19.52 1.83 -5.00
C ARG A 142 -20.26 1.56 -3.69
N ASP A 143 -20.35 0.29 -3.32
CA ASP A 143 -21.12 -0.19 -2.18
C ASP A 143 -20.27 -0.29 -0.89
N GLN A 144 -19.26 0.58 -0.78
CA GLN A 144 -18.40 0.69 0.41
C GLN A 144 -17.71 -0.61 0.80
N ARG A 145 -17.29 -1.40 -0.20
CA ARG A 145 -16.62 -2.69 -0.01
C ARG A 145 -17.52 -3.73 0.64
N GLN A 146 -18.79 -3.73 0.28
CA GLN A 146 -19.76 -4.76 0.67
C GLN A 146 -20.18 -5.57 -0.55
N TRP A 147 -20.25 -6.90 -0.37
CA TRP A 147 -20.81 -7.77 -1.39
C TRP A 147 -22.33 -7.69 -1.37
N LEU A 148 -22.91 -7.28 -2.51
CA LEU A 148 -24.35 -7.29 -2.76
C LEU A 148 -24.67 -8.36 -3.81
N PRO A 149 -25.94 -8.79 -3.92
CA PRO A 149 -26.34 -9.80 -4.90
C PRO A 149 -25.92 -9.46 -6.34
N GLU A 150 -25.93 -8.18 -6.71
CA GLU A 150 -25.50 -7.72 -8.04
C GLU A 150 -24.00 -7.97 -8.29
N SER A 151 -23.13 -7.55 -7.36
CA SER A 151 -21.68 -7.73 -7.53
C SER A 151 -21.27 -9.19 -7.40
N GLN A 152 -21.94 -9.96 -6.53
CA GLN A 152 -21.73 -11.41 -6.42
C GLN A 152 -22.11 -12.15 -7.70
N ASP A 153 -23.25 -11.83 -8.32
CA ASP A 153 -23.68 -12.44 -9.58
C ASP A 153 -22.65 -12.20 -10.70
N TRP A 154 -22.04 -11.02 -10.76
CA TRP A 154 -20.97 -10.74 -11.73
C TRP A 154 -19.68 -11.49 -11.42
N VAL A 155 -19.29 -11.63 -10.15
CA VAL A 155 -18.14 -12.45 -9.75
C VAL A 155 -18.36 -13.91 -10.17
N GLU A 156 -19.53 -14.47 -9.88
CA GLU A 156 -19.87 -15.85 -10.21
C GLU A 156 -19.83 -16.08 -11.72
N GLN A 157 -20.43 -15.17 -12.50
CA GLN A 157 -20.39 -15.25 -13.95
C GLN A 157 -18.98 -15.05 -14.53
N ALA A 158 -18.17 -14.16 -13.97
CA ALA A 158 -16.79 -13.95 -14.39
C ALA A 158 -15.97 -15.24 -14.21
N LEU A 159 -16.05 -15.85 -13.01
CA LEU A 159 -15.32 -17.08 -12.69
C LEU A 159 -15.89 -18.32 -13.39
N ALA A 160 -17.15 -18.30 -13.81
CA ALA A 160 -17.72 -19.32 -14.68
C ALA A 160 -17.15 -19.26 -16.11
N LEU A 161 -16.82 -18.07 -16.60
CA LEU A 161 -16.19 -17.88 -17.92
C LEU A 161 -14.68 -18.12 -17.88
N ASP A 162 -14.01 -17.59 -16.87
CA ASP A 162 -12.60 -17.84 -16.60
C ASP A 162 -12.37 -18.00 -15.09
N SER A 163 -12.21 -19.26 -14.68
CA SER A 163 -11.97 -19.59 -13.27
C SER A 163 -10.70 -18.98 -12.68
N ALA A 164 -9.76 -18.53 -13.51
CA ALA A 164 -8.51 -17.90 -13.10
C ALA A 164 -8.43 -16.43 -13.52
N ASP A 165 -9.58 -15.77 -13.79
CA ASP A 165 -9.62 -14.36 -14.17
C ASP A 165 -8.83 -13.50 -13.15
N PRO A 166 -7.73 -12.85 -13.57
CA PRO A 166 -6.83 -12.14 -12.65
C PRO A 166 -7.52 -11.06 -11.84
N GLY A 167 -8.32 -10.21 -12.49
CA GLY A 167 -8.99 -9.09 -11.83
C GLY A 167 -9.94 -9.57 -10.74
N THR A 168 -10.81 -10.53 -11.08
CA THR A 168 -11.80 -11.07 -10.15
C THR A 168 -11.14 -11.81 -8.98
N ARG A 169 -10.13 -12.66 -9.25
CA ARG A 169 -9.41 -13.38 -8.19
C ARG A 169 -8.64 -12.44 -7.27
N LEU A 170 -8.01 -11.40 -7.80
CA LEU A 170 -7.30 -10.40 -6.99
C LEU A 170 -8.27 -9.59 -6.12
N LEU A 171 -9.43 -9.20 -6.65
CA LEU A 171 -10.46 -8.50 -5.90
C LEU A 171 -10.94 -9.33 -4.69
N LEU A 172 -11.29 -10.61 -4.93
CA LEU A 172 -11.69 -11.53 -3.88
C LEU A 172 -10.59 -11.77 -2.84
N ALA A 173 -9.35 -11.95 -3.29
CA ALA A 173 -8.22 -12.14 -2.40
C ALA A 173 -7.99 -10.92 -1.49
N ASN A 174 -8.07 -9.71 -2.06
CA ASN A 174 -7.90 -8.47 -1.33
C ASN A 174 -9.01 -8.27 -0.29
N ASP A 175 -10.27 -8.48 -0.68
CA ASP A 175 -11.40 -8.47 0.25
C ASP A 175 -11.23 -9.46 1.40
N ALA A 176 -10.90 -10.72 1.08
CA ALA A 176 -10.65 -11.75 2.09
C ALA A 176 -9.49 -11.36 3.03
N PHE A 177 -8.38 -10.84 2.49
CA PHE A 177 -7.23 -10.43 3.28
C PHE A 177 -7.56 -9.27 4.23
N LEU A 178 -8.25 -8.24 3.74
CA LEU A 178 -8.68 -7.09 4.54
C LEU A 178 -9.63 -7.49 5.67
N ASN A 179 -10.46 -8.51 5.44
CA ASN A 179 -11.40 -9.06 6.42
C ASN A 179 -10.81 -10.21 7.25
N GLN A 180 -9.48 -10.35 7.28
CA GLN A 180 -8.76 -11.37 8.07
C GLN A 180 -9.09 -12.83 7.71
N ARG A 181 -9.74 -13.06 6.55
CA ARG A 181 -10.00 -14.39 5.97
C ARG A 181 -8.76 -14.85 5.20
N TYR A 182 -7.62 -14.95 5.89
CA TYR A 182 -6.32 -15.19 5.27
C TYR A 182 -6.24 -16.50 4.48
N ALA A 183 -6.90 -17.56 4.95
CA ALA A 183 -6.95 -18.84 4.24
C ALA A 183 -7.67 -18.72 2.88
N GLU A 184 -8.76 -17.95 2.82
CA GLU A 184 -9.50 -17.67 1.59
C GLU A 184 -8.64 -16.83 0.62
N ALA A 185 -7.99 -15.77 1.12
CA ALA A 185 -7.10 -14.93 0.34
C ALA A 185 -5.96 -15.73 -0.31
N ILE A 186 -5.32 -16.63 0.46
CA ILE A 186 -4.29 -17.55 -0.03
C ILE A 186 -4.83 -18.42 -1.16
N GLY A 187 -6.03 -18.98 -1.01
CA GLY A 187 -6.65 -19.82 -2.03
C GLY A 187 -6.84 -19.09 -3.37
N HIS A 188 -7.28 -17.83 -3.33
CA HIS A 188 -7.42 -17.02 -4.55
C HIS A 188 -6.08 -16.75 -5.24
N TRP A 189 -5.03 -16.38 -4.49
CA TRP A 189 -3.69 -16.16 -5.07
C TRP A 189 -3.05 -17.44 -5.59
N GLN A 190 -3.29 -18.58 -4.94
CA GLN A 190 -2.80 -19.88 -5.41
C GLN A 190 -3.41 -20.25 -6.76
N LEU A 191 -4.73 -20.06 -6.94
CA LEU A 191 -5.38 -20.31 -8.23
C LEU A 191 -4.80 -19.43 -9.35
N LEU A 192 -4.34 -18.23 -9.03
CA LEU A 192 -3.62 -17.38 -10.00
C LEU A 192 -2.22 -17.89 -10.31
N LEU A 193 -1.46 -18.35 -9.31
CA LEU A 193 -0.12 -18.94 -9.53
C LEU A 193 -0.18 -20.23 -10.34
N ASP A 194 -1.22 -21.03 -10.12
CA ASP A 194 -1.46 -22.29 -10.82
C ASP A 194 -1.97 -22.08 -12.25
N SER A 195 -2.38 -20.84 -12.59
CA SER A 195 -2.76 -20.47 -13.95
C SER A 195 -1.53 -20.35 -14.86
N ASN A 196 -1.73 -20.60 -16.17
CA ASN A 196 -0.70 -20.42 -17.20
C ASN A 196 -0.53 -18.94 -17.63
N ASN A 197 -1.04 -17.98 -16.86
CA ASN A 197 -0.92 -16.57 -17.20
C ASN A 197 0.52 -16.09 -16.90
N THR A 198 1.24 -15.69 -17.96
CA THR A 198 2.63 -15.22 -17.90
C THR A 198 2.74 -13.73 -17.56
N GLN A 199 1.64 -12.99 -17.61
CA GLN A 199 1.60 -11.55 -17.31
C GLN A 199 1.45 -11.27 -15.80
N LEU A 200 1.18 -12.30 -14.99
CA LEU A 200 1.06 -12.15 -13.54
C LEU A 200 2.41 -11.92 -12.89
N ASP A 201 2.46 -10.98 -11.95
CA ASP A 201 3.58 -10.82 -11.04
C ASP A 201 3.57 -11.96 -10.00
N ARG A 202 4.25 -13.05 -10.35
CA ARG A 202 4.33 -14.27 -9.52
C ARG A 202 5.07 -14.02 -8.21
N GLU A 203 6.05 -13.12 -8.19
CA GLU A 203 6.81 -12.79 -6.98
C GLU A 203 5.92 -12.05 -5.98
N ALA A 204 5.14 -11.06 -6.46
CA ALA A 204 4.18 -10.35 -5.62
C ALA A 204 3.10 -11.30 -5.04
N LEU A 205 2.58 -12.24 -5.83
CA LEU A 205 1.62 -13.24 -5.36
C LEU A 205 2.22 -14.17 -4.29
N GLN A 206 3.46 -14.63 -4.48
CA GLN A 206 4.16 -15.47 -3.50
C GLN A 206 4.40 -14.71 -2.19
N TYR A 207 4.81 -13.43 -2.28
CA TYR A 207 4.97 -12.57 -1.12
C TYR A 207 3.64 -12.35 -0.38
N ALA A 208 2.54 -12.09 -1.10
CA ALA A 208 1.21 -11.93 -0.53
C ALA A 208 0.76 -13.20 0.23
N ILE A 209 0.99 -14.39 -0.35
CA ILE A 209 0.71 -15.67 0.29
C ILE A 209 1.56 -15.85 1.55
N ALA A 210 2.86 -15.56 1.50
CA ALA A 210 3.75 -15.70 2.66
C ALA A 210 3.32 -14.77 3.81
N ASN A 211 2.96 -13.53 3.50
CA ASN A 211 2.43 -12.56 4.47
C ASN A 211 1.08 -13.02 5.07
N ALA A 212 0.16 -13.55 4.27
CA ALA A 212 -1.09 -14.08 4.81
C ALA A 212 -0.88 -15.31 5.69
N ARG A 213 0.08 -16.18 5.35
CA ARG A 213 0.42 -17.35 6.18
C ARG A 213 0.97 -16.97 7.54
N SER A 214 1.86 -15.98 7.62
CA SER A 214 2.41 -15.54 8.91
C SER A 214 1.37 -14.91 9.83
N ARG A 215 0.21 -14.49 9.31
CA ARG A 215 -0.92 -13.95 10.09
C ARG A 215 -1.93 -15.02 10.53
N LEU A 216 -1.79 -16.26 10.06
CA LEU A 216 -2.57 -17.40 10.53
C LEU A 216 -1.98 -18.07 11.78
N GLU A 217 -0.70 -17.80 12.06
CA GLU A 217 0.03 -18.26 13.25
C GLU A 217 -0.28 -17.41 14.48
#